data_AF-A0A519M663-F1
#
_entry.id   AF-A0A519M663-F1
#
_cell.length_a   1.000
_cell.length_b   1.000
_cell.length_c   1.000
_cell.angle_alpha   90.00
_cell.angle_beta   90.00
_cell.angle_gamma   90.00
#
_symmetry.space_group_name_H-M   'P 1'
#
loop_
_entity.id
_entity.type
_entity.pdbx_description
1 polymer ?
#
loop_
_entity_poly.entity_id
_entity_poly.type
_entity_poly.pdbx_seq_one_letter_code
_entity_poly.pdbx_strand_id
1 'polypeptide(L)'
;MKFRFPIIIIDEDYRSENTSGLGIRALAQAIEAEGFEVVGVTSYGDLSQFAQQQSRASAFILSIDDEEFTVGEGLDPIVLSLRNFIGEVRRKNTEVPIYVHGETKTSRHLPNDILRELHGFIHMFEDTPEFVARHIIREAKSYLESVQPPFFKALLDYAEDGSYSWHCPGHSGGVAFLKSPVGQMYHQFYGENMLRADVCNAVEELGQLLDHNGAIGESERNAARIFNADHCFFVTNGTSTSNKMVWHHTVAPGDVVVVDRNCHKSILHSIIMTGAIPVFMKPTRNHFGIIGPIPQSEFEPAAIQAKIKANPLLKGVDAKNVKPRVLTLTQSTYDGVLYNTETIKGMLDGYVENLHFDEAWLPHAAFHPFYGTYHAMGKKRTRPKHSVTYATQSIHKLLAGISQASHVLVQDSQTTKLDRHLFNEAYLMHTSTSPQYSIIASCDVAAAMMEPPGGTALV
;
A
#
# COMPACT_ATOMS: atom_id res chain seq x y z
N MET A 1 -7.77 -4.85 -21.89
CA MET A 1 -6.88 -5.98 -21.51
C MET A 1 -7.73 -7.13 -20.97
N LYS A 2 -7.23 -8.38 -20.90
CA LYS A 2 -7.98 -9.46 -20.21
C LYS A 2 -7.30 -9.82 -18.89
N PHE A 3 -7.77 -9.22 -17.80
CA PHE A 3 -7.43 -9.68 -16.45
C PHE A 3 -8.08 -11.05 -16.20
N ARG A 4 -7.35 -11.96 -15.57
CA ARG A 4 -7.83 -13.32 -15.29
C ARG A 4 -8.20 -13.45 -13.82
N PHE A 5 -9.44 -13.08 -13.50
CA PHE A 5 -10.04 -13.26 -12.18
C PHE A 5 -11.24 -14.20 -12.27
N PRO A 6 -11.04 -15.53 -12.14
CA PRO A 6 -12.14 -16.49 -12.22
C PRO A 6 -13.23 -16.30 -11.15
N ILE A 7 -14.43 -16.76 -11.49
CA ILE A 7 -15.50 -17.01 -10.52
C ILE A 7 -15.30 -18.42 -9.97
N ILE A 8 -15.26 -18.56 -8.65
CA ILE A 8 -15.00 -19.84 -7.99
C ILE A 8 -16.33 -20.45 -7.55
N ILE A 9 -16.58 -21.68 -7.98
CA ILE A 9 -17.75 -22.48 -7.61
C ILE A 9 -17.27 -23.59 -6.67
N ILE A 10 -17.88 -23.67 -5.50
CA ILE A 10 -17.63 -24.72 -4.51
C ILE A 10 -18.91 -25.52 -4.35
N ASP A 11 -18.86 -26.77 -4.79
CA ASP A 11 -20.02 -27.68 -4.84
C ASP A 11 -19.51 -29.13 -4.80
N GLU A 12 -19.94 -29.93 -3.82
CA GLU A 12 -19.47 -31.32 -3.64
C GLU A 12 -19.80 -32.20 -4.87
N ASP A 13 -20.91 -31.87 -5.53
CA ASP A 13 -21.46 -32.55 -6.69
C ASP A 13 -21.11 -31.91 -8.03
N TYR A 14 -20.15 -30.98 -8.06
CA TYR A 14 -19.75 -30.27 -9.28
C TYR A 14 -19.35 -31.25 -10.41
N ARG A 15 -18.89 -32.45 -10.05
CA ARG A 15 -18.52 -33.53 -10.99
C ARG A 15 -19.52 -34.70 -11.04
N SER A 16 -20.59 -34.65 -10.26
CA SER A 16 -21.63 -35.68 -10.17
C SER A 16 -22.71 -35.48 -11.24
N GLU A 17 -23.30 -36.57 -11.75
CA GLU A 17 -24.39 -36.52 -12.75
C GLU A 17 -25.78 -36.32 -12.14
N ASN A 18 -25.87 -35.88 -10.88
CA ASN A 18 -27.14 -35.61 -10.21
C ASN A 18 -27.71 -34.23 -10.61
N THR A 19 -28.95 -33.96 -10.18
CA THR A 19 -29.67 -32.73 -10.53
C THR A 19 -28.95 -31.47 -10.05
N SER A 20 -28.38 -31.50 -8.83
CA SER A 20 -27.61 -30.39 -8.25
C SER A 20 -26.35 -30.08 -9.07
N GLY A 21 -25.54 -31.12 -9.36
CA GLY A 21 -24.35 -31.03 -10.19
C GLY A 21 -24.63 -30.59 -11.64
N LEU A 22 -25.78 -30.97 -12.22
CA LEU A 22 -26.20 -30.50 -13.54
C LEU A 22 -26.58 -29.01 -13.54
N GLY A 23 -27.31 -28.55 -12.51
CA GLY A 23 -27.72 -27.16 -12.35
C GLY A 23 -26.51 -26.22 -12.23
N ILE A 24 -25.57 -26.54 -11.34
CA ILE A 24 -24.39 -25.70 -11.12
C ILE A 24 -23.45 -25.68 -12.34
N ARG A 25 -23.32 -26.79 -13.09
CA ARG A 25 -22.55 -26.82 -14.33
C ARG A 25 -23.22 -26.04 -15.46
N ALA A 26 -24.55 -26.00 -15.51
CA ALA A 26 -25.26 -25.14 -16.46
C ALA A 26 -24.98 -23.66 -16.17
N LEU A 27 -24.94 -23.27 -14.88
CA LEU A 27 -24.54 -21.92 -14.47
C LEU A 27 -23.07 -21.64 -14.83
N ALA A 28 -22.16 -22.58 -14.59
CA ALA A 28 -20.75 -22.44 -14.98
C ALA A 28 -20.59 -22.21 -16.49
N GLN A 29 -21.28 -22.99 -17.31
CA GLN A 29 -21.27 -22.84 -18.77
C GLN A 29 -21.86 -21.51 -19.22
N ALA A 30 -22.92 -21.03 -18.58
CA ALA A 30 -23.51 -19.72 -18.86
C ALA A 30 -22.53 -18.57 -18.54
N ILE A 31 -21.77 -18.68 -17.45
CA ILE A 31 -20.72 -17.71 -17.10
C ILE A 31 -19.56 -17.75 -18.12
N GLU A 32 -19.12 -18.94 -18.52
CA GLU A 32 -18.06 -19.12 -19.53
C GLU A 32 -18.47 -18.58 -20.91
N ALA A 33 -19.75 -18.74 -21.28
CA ALA A 33 -20.30 -18.22 -22.54
C ALA A 33 -20.25 -16.68 -22.62
N GLU A 34 -20.34 -15.99 -21.48
CA GLU A 34 -20.19 -14.53 -21.36
C GLU A 34 -18.70 -14.10 -21.25
N GLY A 35 -17.75 -15.06 -21.36
CA GLY A 35 -16.31 -14.80 -21.50
C GLY A 35 -15.51 -14.78 -20.20
N PHE A 36 -16.13 -15.12 -19.07
CA PHE A 36 -15.49 -15.24 -17.75
C PHE A 36 -14.91 -16.64 -17.54
N GLU A 37 -13.85 -16.74 -16.74
CA GLU A 37 -13.25 -18.02 -16.36
C GLU A 37 -13.97 -18.57 -15.12
N VAL A 38 -14.30 -19.86 -15.11
CA VAL A 38 -14.90 -20.53 -13.95
C VAL A 38 -13.96 -21.60 -13.43
N VAL A 39 -13.82 -21.67 -12.10
CA VAL A 39 -13.07 -22.73 -11.43
C VAL A 39 -14.00 -23.46 -10.47
N GLY A 40 -14.34 -24.71 -10.79
CA GLY A 40 -15.14 -25.58 -9.95
C GLY A 40 -14.30 -26.46 -9.01
N VAL A 41 -14.68 -26.49 -7.73
CA VAL A 41 -13.98 -27.21 -6.67
C VAL A 41 -14.98 -28.09 -5.90
N THR A 42 -14.60 -29.33 -5.59
CA THR A 42 -15.51 -30.39 -5.11
C THR A 42 -15.49 -30.65 -3.60
N SER A 43 -14.86 -29.82 -2.77
CA SER A 43 -14.79 -30.12 -1.33
C SER A 43 -14.67 -28.89 -0.44
N TYR A 44 -15.47 -28.90 0.63
CA TYR A 44 -15.38 -27.99 1.77
C TYR A 44 -14.18 -28.27 2.70
N GLY A 45 -13.47 -29.39 2.53
CA GLY A 45 -12.41 -29.83 3.45
C GLY A 45 -11.13 -28.99 3.43
N ASP A 46 -10.90 -28.22 2.36
CA ASP A 46 -9.67 -27.42 2.18
C ASP A 46 -9.96 -25.93 1.94
N LEU A 47 -11.12 -25.45 2.40
CA LEU A 47 -11.59 -24.08 2.24
C LEU A 47 -10.59 -23.04 2.75
N SER A 48 -9.80 -23.35 3.78
CA SER A 48 -8.77 -22.44 4.29
C SER A 48 -7.58 -22.29 3.33
N GLN A 49 -7.17 -23.35 2.62
CA GLN A 49 -6.13 -23.26 1.60
C GLN A 49 -6.64 -22.59 0.32
N PHE A 50 -7.89 -22.85 -0.06
CA PHE A 50 -8.54 -22.12 -1.16
C PHE A 50 -8.79 -20.65 -0.81
N ALA A 51 -9.12 -20.36 0.45
CA ALA A 51 -9.21 -18.99 0.96
C ALA A 51 -7.86 -18.26 0.92
N GLN A 52 -6.74 -18.99 0.88
CA GLN A 52 -5.42 -18.40 0.67
C GLN A 52 -5.11 -18.12 -0.80
N GLN A 53 -5.75 -18.81 -1.76
CA GLN A 53 -5.60 -18.57 -3.21
C GLN A 53 -6.54 -17.47 -3.76
N GLN A 54 -7.30 -16.79 -2.88
CA GLN A 54 -8.35 -15.81 -3.19
C GLN A 54 -7.92 -14.54 -3.93
N SER A 55 -6.62 -14.22 -3.98
CA SER A 55 -6.14 -13.01 -4.68
C SER A 55 -6.49 -13.00 -6.17
N ARG A 56 -6.94 -14.14 -6.71
CA ARG A 56 -7.35 -14.31 -8.10
C ARG A 56 -8.86 -14.48 -8.29
N ALA A 57 -9.69 -14.49 -7.24
CA ALA A 57 -11.13 -14.69 -7.40
C ALA A 57 -11.87 -13.36 -7.60
N SER A 58 -12.88 -13.35 -8.47
CA SER A 58 -13.79 -12.20 -8.65
C SER A 58 -15.15 -12.38 -7.97
N ALA A 59 -15.56 -13.62 -7.68
CA ALA A 59 -16.73 -13.96 -6.86
C ALA A 59 -16.63 -15.42 -6.39
N PHE A 60 -17.38 -15.75 -5.32
CA PHE A 60 -17.57 -17.11 -4.81
C PHE A 60 -19.04 -17.53 -4.92
N ILE A 61 -19.28 -18.77 -5.35
CA ILE A 61 -20.59 -19.42 -5.36
C ILE A 61 -20.46 -20.70 -4.54
N LEU A 62 -21.22 -20.79 -3.46
CA LEU A 62 -21.23 -21.92 -2.54
C LEU A 62 -22.54 -22.68 -2.72
N SER A 63 -22.49 -23.90 -3.23
CA SER A 63 -23.68 -24.71 -3.47
C SER A 63 -23.99 -25.57 -2.26
N ILE A 64 -25.17 -25.41 -1.67
CA ILE A 64 -25.60 -26.12 -0.47
C ILE A 64 -26.90 -26.87 -0.78
N ASP A 65 -26.87 -28.17 -0.59
CA ASP A 65 -28.05 -29.03 -0.76
C ASP A 65 -28.81 -29.18 0.56
N ASP A 66 -30.14 -29.29 0.48
CA ASP A 66 -31.01 -29.44 1.65
C ASP A 66 -30.71 -30.71 2.48
N GLU A 67 -30.23 -31.77 1.82
CA GLU A 67 -29.87 -33.04 2.46
C GLU A 67 -28.62 -32.93 3.35
N GLU A 68 -27.84 -31.87 3.18
CA GLU A 68 -26.65 -31.63 3.99
C GLU A 68 -27.04 -31.15 5.40
N PHE A 69 -28.21 -30.50 5.57
CA PHE A 69 -28.65 -30.03 6.88
C PHE A 69 -29.01 -31.18 7.83
N THR A 70 -28.33 -31.23 8.96
CA THR A 70 -28.61 -32.17 10.05
C THR A 70 -29.74 -31.68 10.95
N VAL A 71 -30.79 -32.49 11.10
CA VAL A 71 -31.89 -32.22 12.04
C VAL A 71 -31.46 -32.57 13.47
N GLY A 72 -31.02 -31.57 14.25
CA GLY A 72 -30.61 -31.76 15.66
C GLY A 72 -30.53 -30.45 16.47
N GLU A 73 -30.41 -30.55 17.80
CA GLU A 73 -30.37 -29.39 18.74
C GLU A 73 -29.02 -28.61 18.75
N GLY A 74 -28.20 -28.72 17.69
CA GLY A 74 -26.88 -28.09 17.58
C GLY A 74 -26.76 -27.15 16.37
N LEU A 75 -25.68 -26.37 16.32
CA LEU A 75 -25.30 -25.65 15.09
C LEU A 75 -24.90 -26.66 14.01
N ASP A 76 -25.57 -26.57 12.87
CA ASP A 76 -25.34 -27.46 11.73
C ASP A 76 -23.87 -27.42 11.25
N PRO A 77 -23.21 -28.56 10.98
CA PRO A 77 -21.86 -28.61 10.45
C PRO A 77 -21.63 -27.77 9.19
N ILE A 78 -22.62 -27.65 8.29
CA ILE A 78 -22.49 -26.82 7.08
C ILE A 78 -22.56 -25.35 7.42
N VAL A 79 -23.42 -24.95 8.36
CA VAL A 79 -23.46 -23.57 8.86
C VAL A 79 -22.12 -23.19 9.50
N LEU A 80 -21.47 -24.11 10.22
CA LEU A 80 -20.13 -23.90 10.76
C LEU A 80 -19.06 -23.80 9.66
N SER A 81 -19.10 -24.68 8.66
CA SER A 81 -18.20 -24.65 7.50
C SER A 81 -18.32 -23.34 6.72
N LEU A 82 -19.55 -22.93 6.41
CA LEU A 82 -19.88 -21.68 5.73
C LEU A 82 -19.41 -20.46 6.52
N ARG A 83 -19.67 -20.44 7.83
CA ARG A 83 -19.20 -19.35 8.71
C ARG A 83 -17.67 -19.26 8.73
N ASN A 84 -16.98 -20.39 8.80
CA ASN A 84 -15.51 -20.43 8.75
C ASN A 84 -14.98 -19.94 7.41
N PHE A 85 -15.58 -20.37 6.29
CA PHE A 85 -15.19 -19.91 4.96
C PHE A 85 -15.38 -18.39 4.81
N ILE A 86 -16.57 -17.88 5.13
CA ILE A 86 -16.86 -16.44 5.07
C ILE A 86 -15.89 -15.67 5.96
N GLY A 87 -15.64 -16.14 7.18
CA GLY A 87 -14.68 -15.54 8.10
C GLY A 87 -13.27 -15.44 7.50
N GLU A 88 -12.77 -16.51 6.88
CA GLU A 88 -11.46 -16.52 6.22
C GLU A 88 -11.42 -15.61 4.98
N VAL A 89 -12.50 -15.55 4.19
CA VAL A 89 -12.62 -14.62 3.05
C VAL A 89 -12.58 -13.17 3.54
N ARG A 90 -13.47 -12.84 4.49
CA ARG A 90 -13.66 -11.48 5.02
C ARG A 90 -12.46 -10.98 5.80
N ARG A 91 -11.63 -11.88 6.34
CA ARG A 91 -10.35 -11.55 6.98
C ARG A 91 -9.38 -10.85 6.02
N LYS A 92 -9.43 -11.14 4.72
CA LYS A 92 -8.55 -10.54 3.70
C LYS A 92 -9.30 -9.59 2.77
N ASN A 93 -10.61 -9.80 2.59
CA ASN A 93 -11.40 -9.06 1.61
C ASN A 93 -12.86 -8.92 2.06
N THR A 94 -13.25 -7.70 2.43
CA THR A 94 -14.62 -7.39 2.88
C THR A 94 -15.62 -7.35 1.74
N GLU A 95 -15.18 -7.05 0.51
CA GLU A 95 -16.06 -6.67 -0.60
C GLU A 95 -16.26 -7.77 -1.63
N VAL A 96 -15.47 -8.85 -1.62
CA VAL A 96 -15.63 -9.90 -2.66
C VAL A 96 -17.04 -10.49 -2.61
N PRO A 97 -17.73 -10.60 -3.76
CA PRO A 97 -19.06 -11.19 -3.81
C PRO A 97 -19.07 -12.65 -3.38
N ILE A 98 -19.97 -13.00 -2.47
CA ILE A 98 -20.21 -14.38 -2.02
C ILE A 98 -21.69 -14.68 -2.21
N TYR A 99 -21.99 -15.70 -3.01
CA TYR A 99 -23.33 -16.20 -3.26
C TYR A 99 -23.48 -17.59 -2.65
N VAL A 100 -24.69 -17.88 -2.17
CA VAL A 100 -25.11 -19.25 -1.88
C VAL A 100 -26.07 -19.70 -2.98
N HIS A 101 -25.83 -20.88 -3.53
CA HIS A 101 -26.68 -21.56 -4.49
C HIS A 101 -27.36 -22.73 -3.77
N GLY A 102 -28.69 -22.80 -3.77
CA GLY A 102 -29.38 -23.86 -3.04
C GLY A 102 -30.89 -23.84 -3.24
N GLU A 103 -31.60 -24.65 -2.47
CA GLU A 103 -33.07 -24.71 -2.52
C GLU A 103 -33.72 -23.60 -1.68
N THR A 104 -34.98 -23.29 -2.00
CA THR A 104 -35.75 -22.24 -1.28
C THR A 104 -35.91 -22.55 0.21
N LYS A 105 -35.89 -23.82 0.62
CA LYS A 105 -35.90 -24.21 2.03
C LYS A 105 -34.55 -24.00 2.71
N THR A 106 -33.43 -24.25 2.02
CA THR A 106 -32.06 -23.98 2.48
C THR A 106 -31.91 -22.56 3.04
N SER A 107 -32.47 -21.56 2.33
CA SER A 107 -32.45 -20.16 2.76
C SER A 107 -33.05 -19.90 4.15
N ARG A 108 -34.02 -20.72 4.59
CA ARG A 108 -34.70 -20.57 5.89
C ARG A 108 -33.89 -21.11 7.05
N HIS A 109 -32.92 -21.96 6.77
CA HIS A 109 -32.04 -22.57 7.76
C HIS A 109 -30.75 -21.77 7.99
N LEU A 110 -30.48 -20.76 7.15
CA LEU A 110 -29.31 -19.90 7.29
C LEU A 110 -29.51 -18.85 8.39
N PRO A 111 -28.60 -18.79 9.38
CA PRO A 111 -28.60 -17.74 10.40
C PRO A 111 -28.42 -16.32 9.84
N ASN A 112 -29.02 -15.34 10.53
CA ASN A 112 -28.95 -13.91 10.14
C ASN A 112 -27.52 -13.34 10.08
N ASP A 113 -26.57 -13.85 10.86
CA ASP A 113 -25.17 -13.42 10.81
C ASP A 113 -24.50 -13.81 9.49
N ILE A 114 -24.86 -14.98 8.94
CA ILE A 114 -24.35 -15.43 7.63
C ILE A 114 -25.00 -14.64 6.51
N LEU A 115 -26.33 -14.46 6.55
CA LEU A 115 -27.07 -13.73 5.51
C LEU A 115 -26.58 -12.29 5.31
N ARG A 116 -26.03 -11.65 6.36
CA ARG A 116 -25.45 -10.30 6.29
C ARG A 116 -24.13 -10.22 5.51
N GLU A 117 -23.40 -11.33 5.43
CA GLU A 117 -22.10 -11.39 4.76
C GLU A 117 -22.20 -11.84 3.29
N LEU A 118 -23.35 -12.42 2.92
CA LEU A 118 -23.66 -12.86 1.56
C LEU A 118 -24.15 -11.70 0.70
N HIS A 119 -23.77 -11.71 -0.58
CA HIS A 119 -24.28 -10.77 -1.58
C HIS A 119 -25.66 -11.18 -2.09
N GLY A 120 -25.93 -12.49 -2.16
CA GLY A 120 -27.21 -13.01 -2.62
C GLY A 120 -27.37 -14.50 -2.40
N PHE A 121 -28.62 -14.94 -2.47
CA PHE A 121 -29.02 -16.33 -2.51
C PHE A 121 -29.59 -16.63 -3.89
N ILE A 122 -29.11 -17.68 -4.54
CA ILE A 122 -29.50 -18.12 -5.88
C ILE A 122 -30.35 -19.38 -5.72
N HIS A 123 -31.59 -19.33 -6.22
CA HIS A 123 -32.55 -20.43 -6.12
C HIS A 123 -32.36 -21.41 -7.28
N MET A 124 -31.93 -22.64 -6.97
CA MET A 124 -31.51 -23.65 -7.95
C MET A 124 -32.54 -23.97 -9.06
N PHE A 125 -33.84 -23.90 -8.75
CA PHE A 125 -34.92 -24.30 -9.67
C PHE A 125 -35.85 -23.16 -10.11
N GLU A 126 -35.61 -21.95 -9.63
CA GLU A 126 -36.53 -20.81 -9.85
C GLU A 126 -35.96 -19.79 -10.84
N ASP A 127 -34.64 -19.80 -11.09
CA ASP A 127 -33.96 -18.87 -11.99
C ASP A 127 -33.35 -19.56 -13.22
N THR A 128 -33.19 -18.80 -14.31
CA THR A 128 -32.46 -19.28 -15.48
C THR A 128 -30.94 -19.07 -15.32
N PRO A 129 -30.10 -20.06 -15.66
CA PRO A 129 -28.65 -19.94 -15.56
C PRO A 129 -28.07 -18.70 -16.25
N GLU A 130 -28.63 -18.29 -17.40
CA GLU A 130 -28.17 -17.13 -18.16
C GLU A 130 -28.44 -15.81 -17.44
N PHE A 131 -29.57 -15.68 -16.76
CA PHE A 131 -29.91 -14.47 -16.01
C PHE A 131 -28.99 -14.33 -14.79
N VAL A 132 -28.82 -15.43 -14.05
CA VAL A 132 -27.96 -15.50 -12.85
C VAL A 132 -26.49 -15.23 -13.23
N ALA A 133 -26.01 -15.82 -14.32
CA ALA A 133 -24.65 -15.58 -14.82
C ALA A 133 -24.39 -14.09 -15.09
N ARG A 134 -25.31 -13.40 -15.77
CA ARG A 134 -25.18 -11.94 -16.02
C ARG A 134 -25.20 -11.12 -14.75
N HIS A 135 -26.02 -11.51 -13.76
CA HIS A 135 -26.05 -10.83 -12.46
C HIS A 135 -24.72 -10.99 -11.73
N ILE A 136 -24.20 -12.21 -11.59
CA ILE A 136 -22.91 -12.48 -10.92
C ILE A 136 -21.78 -11.76 -11.63
N ILE A 137 -21.75 -11.80 -12.97
CA ILE A 137 -20.72 -11.11 -13.77
C ILE A 137 -20.76 -9.60 -13.53
N ARG A 138 -21.96 -9.00 -13.41
CA ARG A 138 -22.10 -7.58 -13.11
C ARG A 138 -21.49 -7.23 -11.75
N GLU A 139 -21.82 -8.00 -10.71
CA GLU A 139 -21.27 -7.75 -9.37
C GLU A 139 -19.76 -8.04 -9.31
N ALA A 140 -19.29 -9.10 -9.98
CA ALA A 140 -17.87 -9.41 -10.12
C ALA A 140 -17.09 -8.28 -10.81
N LYS A 141 -17.64 -7.68 -11.88
CA LYS A 141 -17.06 -6.49 -12.54
C LYS A 141 -17.06 -5.28 -11.61
N SER A 142 -18.17 -5.02 -10.93
CA SER A 142 -18.28 -3.90 -10.00
C SER A 142 -17.27 -4.01 -8.85
N TYR A 143 -17.03 -5.22 -8.35
CA TYR A 143 -15.99 -5.51 -7.37
C TYR A 143 -14.58 -5.28 -7.94
N LEU A 144 -14.27 -5.77 -9.14
CA LEU A 144 -12.96 -5.55 -9.77
C LEU A 144 -12.68 -4.07 -10.09
N GLU A 145 -13.71 -3.26 -10.33
CA GLU A 145 -13.59 -1.82 -10.50
C GLU A 145 -13.37 -1.07 -9.17
N SER A 146 -13.92 -1.60 -8.06
CA SER A 146 -13.82 -0.95 -6.74
C SER A 146 -12.48 -1.16 -6.06
N VAL A 147 -11.77 -2.26 -6.37
CA VAL A 147 -10.44 -2.56 -5.82
C VAL A 147 -9.30 -1.79 -6.47
N GLN A 148 -9.54 -1.16 -7.62
CA GLN A 148 -8.50 -0.42 -8.34
C GLN A 148 -8.28 0.95 -7.68
N PRO A 149 -7.04 1.26 -7.25
CA PRO A 149 -6.77 2.56 -6.68
C PRO A 149 -6.71 3.66 -7.78
N PRO A 150 -6.84 4.95 -7.42
CA PRO A 150 -7.23 5.99 -8.36
C PRO A 150 -6.29 6.13 -9.57
N PHE A 151 -4.97 6.12 -9.35
CA PHE A 151 -4.02 6.30 -10.44
C PHE A 151 -3.86 5.03 -11.27
N PHE A 152 -3.83 3.86 -10.63
CA PHE A 152 -3.78 2.60 -11.39
C PHE A 152 -5.02 2.43 -12.27
N LYS A 153 -6.21 2.75 -11.76
CA LYS A 153 -7.45 2.74 -12.54
C LYS A 153 -7.34 3.65 -13.78
N ALA A 154 -6.98 4.91 -13.58
CA ALA A 154 -6.85 5.86 -14.70
C ALA A 154 -5.82 5.39 -15.74
N LEU A 155 -4.72 4.77 -15.28
CA LEU A 155 -3.69 4.20 -16.17
C LEU A 155 -4.20 2.99 -16.96
N LEU A 156 -5.07 2.16 -16.37
CA LEU A 156 -5.73 1.06 -17.06
C LEU A 156 -6.70 1.58 -18.13
N ASP A 157 -7.56 2.52 -17.76
CA ASP A 157 -8.53 3.13 -18.67
C ASP A 157 -7.81 3.73 -19.90
N TYR A 158 -6.75 4.51 -19.68
CA TYR A 158 -5.91 5.05 -20.77
C TYR A 158 -5.32 3.97 -21.67
N ALA A 159 -4.81 2.88 -21.08
CA ALA A 159 -4.19 1.81 -21.83
C ALA A 159 -5.20 0.98 -22.63
N GLU A 160 -6.45 0.91 -22.18
CA GLU A 160 -7.56 0.24 -22.87
C GLU A 160 -8.15 1.06 -24.02
N ASP A 161 -8.21 2.38 -23.90
CA ASP A 161 -8.69 3.29 -24.96
C ASP A 161 -7.84 3.20 -26.25
N GLY A 162 -6.62 2.70 -26.16
CA GLY A 162 -5.79 2.41 -27.34
C GLY A 162 -5.37 3.66 -28.11
N SER A 163 -5.35 4.81 -27.44
CA SER A 163 -5.05 6.12 -28.03
C SER A 163 -3.63 6.17 -28.59
N TYR A 164 -3.52 6.41 -29.90
CA TYR A 164 -2.23 6.63 -30.56
C TYR A 164 -1.72 8.03 -30.22
N SER A 165 -0.57 8.09 -29.55
CA SER A 165 0.04 9.36 -29.14
C SER A 165 1.08 9.86 -30.15
N TRP A 166 1.07 11.17 -30.38
CA TRP A 166 2.06 11.91 -31.18
C TRP A 166 3.06 12.69 -30.30
N HIS A 167 3.10 12.37 -29.01
CA HIS A 167 3.98 12.97 -28.01
C HIS A 167 4.98 11.95 -27.47
N CYS A 168 5.87 12.38 -26.57
CA CYS A 168 6.78 11.50 -25.85
C CYS A 168 6.02 10.44 -25.02
N PRO A 169 6.62 9.27 -24.71
CA PRO A 169 7.96 8.82 -25.11
C PRO A 169 8.06 8.38 -26.57
N GLY A 170 9.24 8.56 -27.19
CA GLY A 170 9.47 8.27 -28.61
C GLY A 170 9.34 6.79 -29.03
N HIS A 171 9.17 5.87 -28.07
CA HIS A 171 8.83 4.48 -28.40
C HIS A 171 7.33 4.28 -28.72
N SER A 172 6.48 5.29 -28.44
CA SER A 172 5.04 5.32 -28.75
C SER A 172 4.33 4.05 -28.27
N GLY A 173 4.33 3.80 -26.96
CA GLY A 173 3.69 2.60 -26.39
C GLY A 173 4.38 1.27 -26.74
N GLY A 174 5.58 1.31 -27.32
CA GLY A 174 6.39 0.14 -27.62
C GLY A 174 6.57 -0.13 -29.12
N VAL A 175 5.86 0.60 -29.98
CA VAL A 175 5.89 0.46 -31.45
C VAL A 175 7.30 0.61 -32.03
N ALA A 176 8.14 1.50 -31.49
CA ALA A 176 9.51 1.65 -32.00
C ALA A 176 10.38 0.40 -31.77
N PHE A 177 10.16 -0.34 -30.67
CA PHE A 177 10.91 -1.56 -30.38
C PHE A 177 10.63 -2.67 -31.40
N LEU A 178 9.42 -2.70 -31.97
CA LEU A 178 9.05 -3.71 -32.98
C LEU A 178 9.83 -3.58 -34.31
N LYS A 179 10.51 -2.44 -34.53
CA LYS A 179 11.26 -2.14 -35.76
C LYS A 179 12.66 -2.77 -35.82
N SER A 180 13.11 -3.45 -34.76
CA SER A 180 14.43 -4.09 -34.68
C SER A 180 14.35 -5.45 -34.00
N PRO A 181 15.10 -6.49 -34.42
CA PRO A 181 15.08 -7.81 -33.77
C PRO A 181 15.38 -7.75 -32.27
N VAL A 182 16.37 -6.95 -31.85
CA VAL A 182 16.69 -6.79 -30.41
C VAL A 182 15.56 -6.07 -29.67
N GLY A 183 14.88 -5.13 -30.33
CA GLY A 183 13.72 -4.44 -29.76
C GLY A 183 12.51 -5.37 -29.64
N GLN A 184 12.29 -6.28 -30.58
CA GLN A 184 11.24 -7.31 -30.46
C GLN A 184 11.49 -8.23 -29.27
N MET A 185 12.75 -8.65 -29.04
CA MET A 185 13.10 -9.42 -27.84
C MET A 185 12.79 -8.63 -26.56
N TYR A 186 13.13 -7.35 -26.51
CA TYR A 186 12.82 -6.46 -25.37
C TYR A 186 11.31 -6.31 -25.15
N HIS A 187 10.56 -6.07 -26.22
CA HIS A 187 9.10 -5.93 -26.17
C HIS A 187 8.40 -7.20 -25.69
N GLN A 188 8.84 -8.38 -26.15
CA GLN A 188 8.29 -9.66 -25.71
C GLN A 188 8.65 -9.98 -24.26
N PHE A 189 9.85 -9.59 -23.80
CA PHE A 189 10.29 -9.84 -22.44
C PHE A 189 9.51 -9.01 -21.40
N TYR A 190 9.37 -7.70 -21.62
CA TYR A 190 8.65 -6.82 -20.70
C TYR A 190 7.13 -6.82 -20.89
N GLY A 191 6.68 -7.12 -22.11
CA GLY A 191 5.27 -7.11 -22.46
C GLY A 191 4.74 -5.72 -22.84
N GLU A 192 3.65 -5.72 -23.60
CA GLU A 192 3.04 -4.52 -24.15
C GLU A 192 2.48 -3.59 -23.08
N ASN A 193 1.85 -4.12 -22.03
CA ASN A 193 1.18 -3.31 -21.01
C ASN A 193 2.16 -2.38 -20.27
N MET A 194 3.37 -2.87 -19.96
CA MET A 194 4.38 -2.04 -19.31
C MET A 194 4.84 -0.89 -20.22
N LEU A 195 4.95 -1.14 -21.52
CA LEU A 195 5.37 -0.13 -22.51
C LEU A 195 4.26 0.86 -22.84
N ARG A 196 2.99 0.44 -22.78
CA ARG A 196 1.83 1.34 -22.93
C ARG A 196 1.58 2.18 -21.68
N ALA A 197 1.95 1.68 -20.51
CA ALA A 197 1.93 2.42 -19.25
C ALA A 197 3.07 3.45 -19.13
N ASP A 198 4.08 3.41 -20.01
CA ASP A 198 5.16 4.40 -20.08
C ASP A 198 4.70 5.60 -20.91
N VAL A 199 4.10 6.56 -20.21
CA VAL A 199 3.48 7.77 -20.75
C VAL A 199 4.13 9.01 -20.13
N CYS A 200 3.91 10.17 -20.76
CA CYS A 200 4.39 11.44 -20.23
C CYS A 200 3.24 12.32 -19.75
N ASN A 201 3.61 13.46 -19.17
CA ASN A 201 2.71 14.50 -18.65
C ASN A 201 1.75 15.12 -19.69
N ALA A 202 1.83 14.76 -20.97
CA ALA A 202 0.90 15.20 -22.00
C ALA A 202 -0.47 14.52 -21.88
N VAL A 203 -0.57 13.44 -21.11
CA VAL A 203 -1.82 12.74 -20.81
C VAL A 203 -2.48 13.42 -19.60
N GLU A 204 -3.25 14.48 -19.86
CA GLU A 204 -3.84 15.35 -18.82
C GLU A 204 -4.76 14.60 -17.84
N GLU A 205 -5.48 13.59 -18.32
CA GLU A 205 -6.41 12.77 -17.55
C GLU A 205 -5.74 12.00 -16.39
N LEU A 206 -4.46 11.66 -16.50
CA LEU A 206 -3.71 10.99 -15.43
C LEU A 206 -3.23 11.97 -14.35
N GLY A 207 -3.21 13.26 -14.65
CA GLY A 207 -2.57 14.29 -13.85
C GLY A 207 -1.04 14.26 -13.93
N GLN A 208 -0.41 15.13 -13.13
CA GLN A 208 1.03 15.32 -13.08
C GLN A 208 1.57 15.11 -11.67
N LEU A 209 2.62 14.30 -11.56
CA LEU A 209 3.31 14.03 -10.30
C LEU A 209 3.89 15.31 -9.67
N LEU A 210 4.44 16.20 -10.50
CA LEU A 210 5.11 17.43 -10.06
C LEU A 210 4.13 18.49 -9.53
N ASP A 211 2.86 18.42 -9.94
CA ASP A 211 1.79 19.34 -9.53
C ASP A 211 0.86 18.73 -8.47
N HIS A 212 1.02 17.44 -8.16
CA HIS A 212 0.18 16.69 -7.20
C HIS A 212 -1.32 16.78 -7.53
N ASN A 213 -1.69 16.65 -8.81
CA ASN A 213 -3.05 16.81 -9.32
C ASN A 213 -3.57 15.54 -10.04
N GLY A 214 -4.82 15.60 -10.50
CA GLY A 214 -5.49 14.48 -11.17
C GLY A 214 -5.50 13.19 -10.33
N ALA A 215 -5.43 12.05 -11.02
CA ALA A 215 -5.45 10.72 -10.39
C ALA A 215 -4.22 10.49 -9.48
N ILE A 216 -3.07 11.08 -9.81
CA ILE A 216 -1.88 11.02 -8.95
C ILE A 216 -2.14 11.71 -7.61
N GLY A 217 -2.66 12.94 -7.63
CA GLY A 217 -2.97 13.68 -6.41
C GLY A 217 -4.05 12.99 -5.55
N GLU A 218 -5.03 12.34 -6.18
CA GLU A 218 -6.02 11.50 -5.48
C GLU A 218 -5.37 10.31 -4.80
N SER A 219 -4.43 9.65 -5.48
CA SER A 219 -3.67 8.51 -4.95
C SER A 219 -2.77 8.89 -3.79
N GLU A 220 -2.10 10.04 -3.87
CA GLU A 220 -1.31 10.61 -2.77
C GLU A 220 -2.18 10.90 -1.54
N ARG A 221 -3.38 11.47 -1.72
CA ARG A 221 -4.34 11.68 -0.62
C ARG A 221 -4.84 10.37 -0.03
N ASN A 222 -5.11 9.38 -0.88
CA ASN A 222 -5.55 8.06 -0.44
C ASN A 222 -4.44 7.35 0.36
N ALA A 223 -3.20 7.38 -0.13
CA ALA A 223 -2.04 6.85 0.58
C ALA A 223 -1.80 7.58 1.91
N ALA A 224 -1.93 8.91 1.96
CA ALA A 224 -1.83 9.65 3.22
C ALA A 224 -2.86 9.14 4.27
N ARG A 225 -4.11 8.90 3.85
CA ARG A 225 -5.15 8.31 4.70
C ARG A 225 -4.77 6.92 5.19
N ILE A 226 -4.31 6.03 4.29
CA ILE A 226 -3.90 4.65 4.61
C ILE A 226 -2.76 4.63 5.63
N PHE A 227 -1.73 5.44 5.40
CA PHE A 227 -0.53 5.50 6.24
C PHE A 227 -0.67 6.42 7.46
N ASN A 228 -1.87 6.96 7.73
CA ASN A 228 -2.16 7.85 8.87
C ASN A 228 -1.33 9.14 8.91
N ALA A 229 -1.03 9.71 7.74
CA ALA A 229 -0.33 10.99 7.58
C ALA A 229 -1.28 12.09 7.07
N ASP A 230 -0.90 13.35 7.25
CA ASP A 230 -1.66 14.48 6.68
C ASP A 230 -1.31 14.69 5.19
N HIS A 231 -0.07 14.37 4.83
CA HIS A 231 0.43 14.44 3.46
C HIS A 231 1.25 13.20 3.12
N CYS A 232 1.15 12.76 1.87
CA CYS A 232 1.98 11.73 1.28
C CYS A 232 2.44 12.21 -0.10
N PHE A 233 3.73 12.08 -0.39
CA PHE A 233 4.32 12.45 -1.68
C PHE A 233 5.00 11.22 -2.27
N PHE A 234 4.57 10.78 -3.44
CA PHE A 234 5.19 9.65 -4.11
C PHE A 234 6.55 10.05 -4.68
N VAL A 235 7.55 9.18 -4.60
CA VAL A 235 8.93 9.46 -5.04
C VAL A 235 9.42 8.31 -5.91
N THR A 236 9.93 8.65 -7.09
CA THR A 236 10.33 7.68 -8.13
C THR A 236 11.83 7.42 -8.19
N ASN A 237 12.60 7.88 -7.20
CA ASN A 237 14.06 7.69 -7.13
C ASN A 237 14.53 7.24 -5.73
N GLY A 238 13.70 6.42 -5.08
CA GLY A 238 13.97 5.77 -3.79
C GLY A 238 14.03 6.72 -2.59
N THR A 239 14.10 6.13 -1.39
CA THR A 239 14.19 6.89 -0.14
C THR A 239 15.49 7.67 -0.01
N SER A 240 16.52 7.29 -0.79
CA SER A 240 17.71 8.11 -0.99
C SER A 240 17.38 9.53 -1.42
N THR A 241 16.35 9.70 -2.23
CA THR A 241 15.89 10.99 -2.76
C THR A 241 14.86 11.62 -1.84
N SER A 242 13.92 10.84 -1.29
CA SER A 242 12.97 11.29 -0.26
C SER A 242 13.68 11.99 0.91
N ASN A 243 14.78 11.43 1.39
CA ASN A 243 15.60 12.03 2.45
C ASN A 243 16.18 13.40 2.07
N LYS A 244 16.57 13.58 0.80
CA LYS A 244 17.09 14.87 0.32
C LYS A 244 15.99 15.91 0.20
N MET A 245 14.81 15.52 -0.27
CA MET A 245 13.63 16.40 -0.35
C MET A 245 13.27 16.97 1.02
N VAL A 246 13.20 16.11 2.05
CA VAL A 246 12.96 16.56 3.44
C VAL A 246 14.05 17.52 3.92
N TRP A 247 15.33 17.20 3.65
CA TRP A 247 16.45 18.04 4.08
C TRP A 247 16.51 19.39 3.36
N HIS A 248 16.35 19.42 2.04
CA HIS A 248 16.34 20.67 1.27
C HIS A 248 15.13 21.56 1.59
N HIS A 249 14.03 20.98 2.08
CA HIS A 249 12.91 21.75 2.61
C HIS A 249 13.20 22.36 3.99
N THR A 250 13.91 21.66 4.85
CA THR A 250 14.00 22.00 6.29
C THR A 250 15.31 22.66 6.72
N VAL A 251 16.37 22.57 5.89
CA VAL A 251 17.74 22.92 6.27
C VAL A 251 18.37 23.89 5.26
N ALA A 252 18.92 25.00 5.76
CA ALA A 252 19.72 25.94 5.00
C ALA A 252 21.22 25.79 5.30
N PRO A 253 22.12 26.38 4.47
CA PRO A 253 23.55 26.36 4.74
C PRO A 253 23.94 26.96 6.09
N GLY A 254 24.81 26.26 6.83
CA GLY A 254 25.27 26.67 8.16
C GLY A 254 24.33 26.29 9.31
N ASP A 255 23.13 25.79 9.01
CA ASP A 255 22.20 25.34 10.05
C ASP A 255 22.73 24.15 10.83
N VAL A 256 22.42 24.12 12.13
CA VAL A 256 22.75 23.00 13.01
C VAL A 256 21.68 21.92 12.90
N VAL A 257 22.11 20.68 12.71
CA VAL A 257 21.22 19.53 12.52
C VAL A 257 21.62 18.39 13.45
N VAL A 258 20.64 17.68 14.02
CA VAL A 258 20.89 16.52 14.89
C VAL A 258 20.69 15.25 14.08
N VAL A 259 21.70 14.39 14.05
CA VAL A 259 21.72 13.26 13.12
C VAL A 259 22.15 11.99 13.84
N ASP A 260 21.42 10.90 13.62
CA ASP A 260 21.87 9.57 14.01
C ASP A 260 23.21 9.24 13.33
N ARG A 261 24.20 8.76 14.09
CA ARG A 261 25.47 8.31 13.50
C ARG A 261 25.31 7.05 12.65
N ASN A 262 24.25 6.26 12.87
CA ASN A 262 23.84 5.12 12.04
C ASN A 262 22.96 5.55 10.84
N CYS A 263 23.19 6.73 10.27
CA CYS A 263 22.39 7.22 9.15
C CYS A 263 22.80 6.59 7.81
N HIS A 264 21.84 6.49 6.90
CA HIS A 264 22.09 6.08 5.53
C HIS A 264 22.95 7.10 4.78
N LYS A 265 23.66 6.66 3.73
CA LYS A 265 24.52 7.50 2.89
C LYS A 265 23.78 8.72 2.31
N SER A 266 22.48 8.60 2.07
CA SER A 266 21.65 9.73 1.60
C SER A 266 21.64 10.90 2.58
N ILE A 267 21.65 10.65 3.90
CA ILE A 267 21.71 11.71 4.91
C ILE A 267 23.07 12.41 4.90
N LEU A 268 24.15 11.64 4.75
CA LEU A 268 25.48 12.22 4.55
C LEU A 268 25.55 13.07 3.27
N HIS A 269 24.93 12.61 2.19
CA HIS A 269 24.81 13.40 0.96
C HIS A 269 23.99 14.67 1.20
N SER A 270 22.88 14.60 1.93
CA SER A 270 22.09 15.79 2.29
C SER A 270 22.92 16.80 3.07
N ILE A 271 23.71 16.38 4.07
CA ILE A 271 24.60 17.27 4.84
C ILE A 271 25.58 17.99 3.90
N ILE A 272 26.17 17.26 2.95
CA ILE A 272 27.13 17.83 1.97
C ILE A 272 26.42 18.83 1.06
N MET A 273 25.23 18.48 0.56
CA MET A 273 24.49 19.29 -0.42
C MET A 273 23.89 20.56 0.20
N THR A 274 23.40 20.49 1.44
CA THR A 274 22.82 21.66 2.12
C THR A 274 23.88 22.50 2.83
N GLY A 275 25.09 21.99 3.08
CA GLY A 275 26.12 22.70 3.83
C GLY A 275 25.79 22.83 5.32
N ALA A 276 24.98 21.91 5.85
CA ALA A 276 24.59 21.88 7.25
C ALA A 276 25.74 21.45 8.17
N ILE A 277 25.65 21.83 9.45
CA ILE A 277 26.64 21.48 10.47
C ILE A 277 26.07 20.36 11.37
N PRO A 278 26.50 19.10 11.19
CA PRO A 278 25.89 17.98 11.89
C PRO A 278 26.40 17.83 13.33
N VAL A 279 25.46 17.53 14.23
CA VAL A 279 25.69 17.06 15.59
C VAL A 279 25.23 15.61 15.67
N PHE A 280 26.18 14.69 15.80
CA PHE A 280 25.88 13.25 15.77
C PHE A 280 25.49 12.69 17.13
N MET A 281 24.38 11.94 17.15
CA MET A 281 23.99 11.08 18.27
C MET A 281 24.66 9.72 18.12
N LYS A 282 25.27 9.21 19.19
CA LYS A 282 26.06 7.98 19.11
C LYS A 282 25.20 6.77 19.53
N PRO A 283 24.91 5.80 18.64
CA PRO A 283 24.21 4.60 19.01
C PRO A 283 25.07 3.68 19.90
N THR A 284 24.40 2.79 20.62
CA THR A 284 25.07 1.69 21.32
C THR A 284 25.43 0.56 20.35
N ARG A 285 26.19 -0.43 20.82
CA ARG A 285 26.55 -1.62 20.04
C ARG A 285 26.78 -2.79 20.98
N ASN A 286 26.36 -4.00 20.59
CA ASN A 286 26.63 -5.21 21.36
C ASN A 286 27.97 -5.87 20.94
N HIS A 287 28.32 -7.00 21.56
CA HIS A 287 29.58 -7.69 21.28
C HIS A 287 29.64 -8.39 19.90
N PHE A 288 28.49 -8.59 19.23
CA PHE A 288 28.42 -9.13 17.87
C PHE A 288 28.65 -8.07 16.79
N GLY A 289 28.68 -6.79 17.18
CA GLY A 289 28.80 -5.68 16.24
C GLY A 289 27.46 -5.12 15.77
N ILE A 290 26.33 -5.68 16.20
CA ILE A 290 24.98 -5.18 15.92
C ILE A 290 24.82 -3.81 16.58
N ILE A 291 24.38 -2.83 15.78
CA ILE A 291 24.14 -1.47 16.24
C ILE A 291 22.84 -1.45 17.05
N GLY A 292 22.95 -1.06 18.31
CA GLY A 292 21.81 -0.90 19.21
C GLY A 292 21.19 0.49 19.13
N PRO A 293 20.22 0.80 20.01
CA PRO A 293 19.57 2.09 19.99
C PRO A 293 20.50 3.19 20.55
N ILE A 294 20.24 4.43 20.14
CA ILE A 294 20.70 5.63 20.83
C ILE A 294 20.06 5.68 22.24
N PRO A 295 20.83 5.82 23.32
CA PRO A 295 20.29 5.93 24.67
C PRO A 295 19.35 7.14 24.81
N GLN A 296 18.30 7.00 25.62
CA GLN A 296 17.33 8.09 25.85
C GLN A 296 18.00 9.40 26.28
N SER A 297 19.06 9.35 27.09
CA SER A 297 19.82 10.51 27.56
C SER A 297 20.44 11.36 26.44
N GLU A 298 20.66 10.81 25.25
CA GLU A 298 21.20 11.56 24.10
C GLU A 298 20.14 12.46 23.45
N PHE A 299 18.85 12.21 23.69
CA PHE A 299 17.74 13.03 23.18
C PHE A 299 17.39 14.19 24.13
N GLU A 300 18.04 14.30 25.29
CA GLU A 300 17.85 15.44 26.18
C GLU A 300 18.43 16.72 25.57
N PRO A 301 17.71 17.87 25.56
CA PRO A 301 18.22 19.12 25.02
C PRO A 301 19.59 19.53 25.60
N ALA A 302 19.82 19.26 26.90
CA ALA A 302 21.10 19.53 27.55
C ALA A 302 22.26 18.70 26.95
N ALA A 303 22.01 17.43 26.57
CA ALA A 303 23.01 16.58 25.94
C ALA A 303 23.33 17.06 24.52
N ILE A 304 22.30 17.48 23.77
CA ILE A 304 22.48 18.06 22.43
C ILE A 304 23.28 19.37 22.51
N GLN A 305 22.94 20.27 23.44
CA GLN A 305 23.69 21.51 23.68
C GLN A 305 25.15 21.26 24.05
N ALA A 306 25.43 20.23 24.86
CA ALA A 306 26.81 19.86 25.20
C ALA A 306 27.59 19.42 23.95
N LYS A 307 26.96 18.65 23.05
CA LYS A 307 27.58 18.25 21.77
C LYS A 307 27.77 19.44 20.82
N ILE A 308 26.82 20.38 20.77
CA ILE A 308 26.95 21.64 20.02
C ILE A 308 28.19 22.41 20.51
N LYS A 309 28.33 22.60 21.83
CA LYS A 309 29.47 23.30 22.44
C LYS A 309 30.81 22.62 22.14
N ALA A 310 30.82 21.28 22.07
CA ALA A 310 32.01 20.50 21.76
C ALA A 310 32.34 20.44 20.25
N ASN A 311 31.43 20.87 19.37
CA ASN A 311 31.60 20.76 17.93
C ASN A 311 32.62 21.81 17.41
N PRO A 312 33.75 21.39 16.81
CA PRO A 312 34.76 22.32 16.29
C PRO A 312 34.24 23.28 15.21
N LEU A 313 33.18 22.91 14.50
CA LEU A 313 32.57 23.72 13.44
C LEU A 313 31.64 24.81 14.00
N LEU A 314 31.29 24.74 15.29
CA LEU A 314 30.39 25.68 15.97
C LEU A 314 31.13 26.48 17.05
N LYS A 315 32.46 26.63 16.92
CA LYS A 315 33.25 27.45 17.84
C LYS A 315 32.75 28.89 17.84
N GLY A 316 32.50 29.43 19.02
CA GLY A 316 32.01 30.80 19.21
C GLY A 316 30.48 30.94 19.10
N VAL A 317 29.75 29.87 18.77
CA VAL A 317 28.29 29.86 18.77
C VAL A 317 27.79 29.54 20.18
N ASP A 318 26.85 30.33 20.70
CA ASP A 318 26.19 30.03 21.97
C ASP A 318 25.17 28.90 21.78
N ALA A 319 25.51 27.72 22.30
CA ALA A 319 24.68 26.52 22.21
C ALA A 319 23.25 26.70 22.76
N LYS A 320 23.03 27.65 23.69
CA LYS A 320 21.69 27.91 24.25
C LYS A 320 20.74 28.60 23.26
N ASN A 321 21.30 29.34 22.30
CA ASN A 321 20.53 30.07 21.29
C ASN A 321 20.39 29.28 19.98
N VAL A 322 21.09 28.14 19.86
CA VAL A 322 20.97 27.26 18.69
C VAL A 322 19.69 26.43 18.82
N LYS A 323 18.83 26.56 17.82
CA LYS A 323 17.70 25.66 17.59
C LYS A 323 18.01 24.74 16.41
N PRO A 324 18.20 23.43 16.63
CA PRO A 324 18.44 22.53 15.52
C PRO A 324 17.26 22.48 14.56
N ARG A 325 17.53 22.48 13.26
CA ARG A 325 16.47 22.53 12.23
C ARG A 325 15.75 21.21 12.04
N VAL A 326 16.51 20.12 12.06
CA VAL A 326 16.00 18.77 11.87
C VAL A 326 16.72 17.78 12.78
N LEU A 327 15.96 16.84 13.31
CA LEU A 327 16.45 15.57 13.86
C LEU A 327 16.24 14.51 12.80
N THR A 328 17.29 13.85 12.32
CA THR A 328 17.14 12.65 11.49
C THR A 328 17.55 11.39 12.26
N LEU A 329 16.61 10.46 12.42
CA LEU A 329 16.78 9.19 13.12
C LEU A 329 16.45 8.01 12.22
N THR A 330 17.30 6.98 12.16
CA THR A 330 17.01 5.75 11.42
C THR A 330 16.09 4.84 12.25
N GLN A 331 14.92 4.50 11.71
CA GLN A 331 13.86 3.78 12.42
C GLN A 331 13.19 2.72 11.55
N SER A 332 13.32 1.42 11.77
CA SER A 332 14.22 0.77 12.71
C SER A 332 15.68 0.94 12.31
N THR A 333 16.57 0.50 13.19
CA THR A 333 17.91 0.08 12.76
C THR A 333 17.81 -1.06 11.72
N TYR A 334 18.91 -1.32 11.00
CA TYR A 334 18.96 -2.39 10.00
C TYR A 334 18.59 -3.76 10.57
N ASP A 335 19.03 -4.05 11.81
CA ASP A 335 18.82 -5.33 12.49
C ASP A 335 17.47 -5.43 13.24
N GLY A 336 16.55 -4.48 13.02
CA GLY A 336 15.19 -4.54 13.58
C GLY A 336 15.02 -3.98 14.99
N VAL A 337 16.00 -3.24 15.52
CA VAL A 337 15.81 -2.49 16.78
C VAL A 337 14.94 -1.26 16.53
N LEU A 338 13.83 -1.17 17.24
CA LEU A 338 12.82 -0.13 17.12
C LEU A 338 12.88 0.90 18.26
N TYR A 339 12.72 2.18 17.92
CA TYR A 339 12.58 3.26 18.90
C TYR A 339 11.12 3.54 19.26
N ASN A 340 10.85 3.98 20.49
CA ASN A 340 9.56 4.58 20.80
C ASN A 340 9.52 6.01 20.23
N THR A 341 8.81 6.20 19.13
CA THR A 341 8.77 7.50 18.43
C THR A 341 8.02 8.55 19.23
N GLU A 342 7.02 8.15 20.02
CA GLU A 342 6.22 9.08 20.83
C GLU A 342 7.04 9.66 21.99
N THR A 343 7.92 8.86 22.61
CA THR A 343 8.89 9.36 23.59
C THR A 343 9.82 10.40 22.97
N ILE A 344 10.38 10.12 21.79
CA ILE A 344 11.33 11.01 21.11
C ILE A 344 10.65 12.31 20.69
N LYS A 345 9.44 12.23 20.12
CA LYS A 345 8.61 13.39 19.80
C LYS A 345 8.39 14.26 21.04
N GLY A 346 7.96 13.67 22.15
CA GLY A 346 7.71 14.41 23.39
C GLY A 346 8.94 15.09 23.98
N MET A 347 10.12 14.48 23.86
CA MET A 347 11.37 15.06 24.40
C MET A 347 11.91 16.24 23.58
N LEU A 348 11.65 16.26 22.27
CA LEU A 348 12.27 17.21 21.34
C LEU A 348 11.29 18.22 20.70
N ASP A 349 9.99 18.04 20.91
CA ASP A 349 8.97 18.98 20.44
C ASP A 349 9.24 20.40 20.91
N GLY A 350 9.26 21.34 19.96
CA GLY A 350 9.57 22.75 20.20
C GLY A 350 11.06 23.08 20.41
N TYR A 351 11.93 22.10 20.69
CA TYR A 351 13.39 22.29 20.68
C TYR A 351 13.98 22.10 19.29
N VAL A 352 13.52 21.07 18.56
CA VAL A 352 13.88 20.80 17.16
C VAL A 352 12.65 21.00 16.29
N GLU A 353 12.75 21.82 15.25
CA GLU A 353 11.56 22.19 14.46
C GLU A 353 10.99 21.03 13.63
N ASN A 354 11.85 20.15 13.11
CA ASN A 354 11.46 19.04 12.26
C ASN A 354 11.98 17.70 12.78
N LEU A 355 11.10 16.71 12.93
CA LEU A 355 11.44 15.36 13.37
C LEU A 355 11.33 14.41 12.17
N HIS A 356 12.47 13.96 11.65
CA HIS A 356 12.55 13.10 10.47
C HIS A 356 12.96 11.68 10.87
N PHE A 357 12.03 10.74 10.74
CA PHE A 357 12.26 9.32 10.93
C PHE A 357 12.52 8.67 9.56
N ASP A 358 13.74 8.18 9.33
CA ASP A 358 14.07 7.40 8.14
C ASP A 358 13.55 5.97 8.34
N GLU A 359 12.31 5.76 7.91
CA GLU A 359 11.54 4.51 8.01
C GLU A 359 11.63 3.63 6.78
N ALA A 360 12.77 3.69 6.08
CA ALA A 360 13.00 2.90 4.88
C ALA A 360 12.79 1.39 5.09
N TRP A 361 13.12 0.88 6.27
CA TRP A 361 12.96 -0.54 6.66
C TRP A 361 11.70 -0.83 7.47
N LEU A 362 10.80 0.14 7.62
CA LEU A 362 9.60 -0.01 8.45
C LEU A 362 8.30 0.50 7.79
N PRO A 363 8.08 0.32 6.47
CA PRO A 363 6.86 0.81 5.82
C PRO A 363 5.58 0.11 6.28
N HIS A 364 5.68 -1.12 6.80
CA HIS A 364 4.54 -1.97 7.15
C HIS A 364 4.02 -1.75 8.59
N ALA A 365 4.76 -1.03 9.44
CA ALA A 365 4.47 -1.00 10.88
C ALA A 365 3.10 -0.40 11.24
N ALA A 366 2.59 0.53 10.42
CA ALA A 366 1.29 1.16 10.66
C ALA A 366 0.10 0.17 10.55
N PHE A 367 0.32 -1.01 9.95
CA PHE A 367 -0.74 -1.97 9.62
C PHE A 367 -0.84 -3.15 10.57
N HIS A 368 0.05 -3.26 11.57
CA HIS A 368 0.01 -4.36 12.53
C HIS A 368 0.15 -3.87 14.00
N PRO A 369 -0.76 -4.28 14.93
CA PRO A 369 -0.76 -3.79 16.32
C PRO A 369 0.53 -4.04 17.10
N PHE A 370 1.32 -5.05 16.72
CA PHE A 370 2.64 -5.35 17.31
C PHE A 370 3.56 -4.13 17.39
N TYR A 371 3.53 -3.28 16.36
CA TYR A 371 4.41 -2.11 16.29
C TYR A 371 3.94 -0.95 17.18
N GLY A 372 2.76 -1.00 17.81
CA GLY A 372 2.38 -0.14 18.93
C GLY A 372 2.71 1.35 18.74
N THR A 373 3.73 1.85 19.43
CA THR A 373 4.26 3.23 19.37
C THR A 373 5.65 3.33 18.70
N TYR A 374 6.02 2.32 17.94
CA TYR A 374 7.36 2.10 17.39
C TYR A 374 7.50 2.52 15.92
N HIS A 375 6.65 3.43 15.46
CA HIS A 375 6.70 4.03 14.11
C HIS A 375 6.10 5.43 14.15
N ALA A 376 6.50 6.32 13.24
CA ALA A 376 6.20 7.74 13.31
C ALA A 376 4.73 8.08 13.03
N MET A 377 4.10 7.40 12.06
CA MET A 377 2.74 7.74 11.60
C MET A 377 1.67 6.82 12.20
N GLY A 378 1.23 7.15 13.41
CA GLY A 378 0.22 6.39 14.15
C GLY A 378 -1.19 6.96 14.09
N LYS A 379 -2.19 6.10 13.89
CA LYS A 379 -3.61 6.46 13.96
C LYS A 379 -3.98 6.92 15.37
N LYS A 380 -4.69 8.06 15.48
CA LYS A 380 -5.22 8.61 16.75
C LYS A 380 -4.18 8.83 17.86
N ARG A 381 -2.92 9.11 17.51
CA ARG A 381 -1.88 9.50 18.48
C ARG A 381 -1.84 11.01 18.68
N THR A 382 -1.40 11.44 19.86
CA THR A 382 -1.18 12.85 20.16
C THR A 382 -0.07 13.39 19.27
N ARG A 383 -0.37 14.42 18.49
CA ARG A 383 0.60 15.10 17.62
C ARG A 383 1.54 15.97 18.46
N PRO A 384 2.80 16.18 18.02
CA PRO A 384 3.65 17.22 18.59
C PRO A 384 2.93 18.58 18.56
N LYS A 385 3.22 19.45 19.53
CA LYS A 385 2.63 20.78 19.60
C LYS A 385 3.16 21.67 18.49
N HIS A 386 4.48 21.65 18.26
CA HIS A 386 5.17 22.61 17.39
C HIS A 386 5.91 21.94 16.23
N SER A 387 6.51 20.77 16.45
CA SER A 387 7.42 20.15 15.49
C SER A 387 6.71 19.33 14.42
N VAL A 388 7.01 19.59 13.15
CA VAL A 388 6.48 18.81 12.02
C VAL A 388 7.21 17.46 11.97
N THR A 389 6.47 16.37 11.79
CA THR A 389 7.05 15.02 11.73
C THR A 389 7.06 14.52 10.30
N TYR A 390 8.20 13.98 9.87
CA TYR A 390 8.40 13.34 8.57
C TYR A 390 8.73 11.87 8.78
N ALA A 391 8.22 11.01 7.90
CA ALA A 391 8.67 9.64 7.76
C ALA A 391 8.96 9.35 6.29
N THR A 392 10.14 8.85 5.98
CA THR A 392 10.50 8.45 4.61
C THR A 392 10.55 6.93 4.54
N GLN A 393 9.86 6.33 3.58
CA GLN A 393 9.75 4.87 3.53
C GLN A 393 10.05 4.34 2.13
N SER A 394 10.80 3.24 2.06
CA SER A 394 11.10 2.55 0.81
C SER A 394 10.00 1.52 0.57
N ILE A 395 9.02 1.86 -0.25
CA ILE A 395 7.93 0.95 -0.60
C ILE A 395 8.50 -0.35 -1.18
N HIS A 396 9.53 -0.25 -2.01
CA HIS A 396 10.15 -1.40 -2.67
C HIS A 396 11.00 -2.32 -1.77
N LYS A 397 11.17 -2.02 -0.47
CA LYS A 397 11.98 -2.85 0.43
C LYS A 397 11.15 -3.92 1.11
N LEU A 398 10.10 -3.50 1.83
CA LEU A 398 9.27 -4.39 2.66
C LEU A 398 7.76 -4.18 2.43
N LEU A 399 7.39 -3.49 1.36
CA LEU A 399 6.05 -3.54 0.75
C LEU A 399 6.20 -3.98 -0.72
N ALA A 400 5.09 -4.03 -1.44
CA ALA A 400 5.03 -4.48 -2.84
C ALA A 400 5.21 -3.34 -3.85
N GLY A 401 6.34 -2.62 -3.78
CA GLY A 401 6.71 -1.59 -4.77
C GLY A 401 7.83 -2.05 -5.71
N ILE A 402 7.86 -1.57 -6.95
CA ILE A 402 9.02 -1.80 -7.82
C ILE A 402 10.21 -0.94 -7.35
N SER A 403 11.44 -1.39 -7.62
CA SER A 403 12.64 -0.66 -7.21
C SER A 403 12.57 0.83 -7.56
N GLN A 404 13.07 1.68 -6.66
CA GLN A 404 12.93 3.15 -6.65
C GLN A 404 11.59 3.69 -6.13
N ALA A 405 10.54 2.86 -5.95
CA ALA A 405 9.29 3.29 -5.31
C ALA A 405 9.52 3.69 -3.84
N SER A 406 9.23 4.93 -3.51
CA SER A 406 9.36 5.51 -2.17
C SER A 406 8.25 6.52 -1.94
N HIS A 407 8.06 6.92 -0.70
CA HIS A 407 7.23 8.08 -0.39
C HIS A 407 7.76 8.89 0.79
N VAL A 408 7.28 10.13 0.90
CA VAL A 408 7.47 10.99 2.07
C VAL A 408 6.10 11.16 2.72
N LEU A 409 5.98 10.71 3.96
CA LEU A 409 4.83 10.95 4.81
C LEU A 409 5.12 12.17 5.70
N VAL A 410 4.15 13.07 5.82
CA VAL A 410 4.26 14.24 6.69
C VAL A 410 3.04 14.31 7.61
N GLN A 411 3.31 14.54 8.89
CA GLN A 411 2.32 14.82 9.91
C GLN A 411 2.49 16.25 10.41
N ASP A 412 1.45 17.04 10.23
CA ASP A 412 1.33 18.38 10.79
C ASP A 412 1.36 18.29 12.32
N SER A 413 1.97 19.29 12.94
CA SER A 413 1.88 19.47 14.39
C SER A 413 0.53 20.13 14.76
N GLN A 414 0.28 20.36 16.04
CA GLN A 414 -0.93 21.05 16.48
C GLN A 414 -0.95 22.53 16.05
N THR A 415 0.21 23.20 15.98
CA THR A 415 0.28 24.64 15.67
C THR A 415 0.94 24.98 14.34
N THR A 416 1.67 24.03 13.75
CA THR A 416 2.49 24.23 12.55
C THR A 416 2.10 23.19 11.51
N LYS A 417 1.70 23.66 10.33
CA LYS A 417 1.41 22.83 9.16
C LYS A 417 2.58 22.82 8.19
N LEU A 418 2.64 21.80 7.34
CA LEU A 418 3.58 21.76 6.23
C LEU A 418 3.34 22.95 5.28
N ASP A 419 4.38 23.74 5.02
CA ASP A 419 4.38 24.63 3.86
C ASP A 419 4.54 23.80 2.59
N ARG A 420 3.39 23.44 2.00
CA ARG A 420 3.35 22.59 0.81
C ARG A 420 4.02 23.23 -0.41
N HIS A 421 4.00 24.56 -0.53
CA HIS A 421 4.64 25.24 -1.67
C HIS A 421 6.15 25.15 -1.54
N LEU A 422 6.69 25.47 -0.36
CA LEU A 422 8.13 25.36 -0.10
C LEU A 422 8.61 23.90 -0.18
N PHE A 423 7.82 22.94 0.31
CA PHE A 423 8.15 21.53 0.18
C PHE A 423 8.15 21.10 -1.30
N ASN A 424 7.20 21.59 -2.10
CA ASN A 424 7.15 21.25 -3.52
C ASN A 424 8.40 21.74 -4.27
N GLU A 425 8.94 22.92 -3.96
CA GLU A 425 10.22 23.36 -4.55
C GLU A 425 11.36 22.38 -4.24
N ALA A 426 11.42 21.86 -3.00
CA ALA A 426 12.39 20.83 -2.63
C ALA A 426 12.13 19.48 -3.30
N TYR A 427 10.87 19.15 -3.55
CA TYR A 427 10.46 17.97 -4.30
C TYR A 427 10.89 18.07 -5.77
N LEU A 428 10.60 19.19 -6.43
CA LEU A 428 10.93 19.47 -7.84
C LEU A 428 12.45 19.46 -8.10
N MET A 429 13.27 19.92 -7.16
CA MET A 429 14.74 19.85 -7.26
C MET A 429 15.28 18.42 -7.41
N HIS A 430 14.50 17.41 -7.04
CA HIS A 430 14.94 16.03 -6.94
C HIS A 430 14.11 15.04 -7.76
N THR A 431 13.03 15.50 -8.38
CA THR A 431 12.14 14.67 -9.21
C THR A 431 12.44 14.93 -10.69
N SER A 432 12.52 13.86 -11.49
CA SER A 432 12.60 13.98 -12.95
C SER A 432 11.34 14.66 -13.49
N THR A 433 11.48 15.58 -14.45
CA THR A 433 10.34 16.14 -15.19
C THR A 433 9.64 15.12 -16.09
N SER A 434 10.20 13.92 -16.22
CA SER A 434 9.59 12.76 -16.87
C SER A 434 9.69 11.57 -15.91
N PRO A 435 8.80 11.48 -14.89
CA PRO A 435 8.80 10.36 -13.95
C PRO A 435 8.27 9.10 -14.64
N GLN A 436 8.70 7.93 -14.18
CA GLN A 436 8.20 6.65 -14.72
C GLN A 436 6.87 6.27 -14.04
N TYR A 437 5.78 6.26 -14.81
CA TYR A 437 4.41 6.09 -14.31
C TYR A 437 4.19 4.69 -13.70
N SER A 438 4.91 3.68 -14.18
CA SER A 438 4.90 2.34 -13.57
C SER A 438 5.39 2.35 -12.10
N ILE A 439 6.34 3.23 -11.75
CA ILE A 439 6.80 3.36 -10.35
C ILE A 439 5.70 4.01 -9.51
N ILE A 440 5.05 5.06 -10.03
CA ILE A 440 3.94 5.76 -9.38
C ILE A 440 2.78 4.79 -9.12
N ALA A 441 2.39 4.00 -10.13
CA ALA A 441 1.37 2.97 -10.01
C ALA A 441 1.71 1.93 -8.95
N SER A 442 2.99 1.53 -8.84
CA SER A 442 3.40 0.60 -7.78
C SER A 442 3.29 1.20 -6.37
N CYS A 443 3.49 2.52 -6.19
CA CYS A 443 3.24 3.19 -4.91
C CYS A 443 1.74 3.18 -4.57
N ASP A 444 0.90 3.49 -5.55
CA ASP A 444 -0.57 3.51 -5.39
C ASP A 444 -1.13 2.12 -5.05
N VAL A 445 -0.72 1.10 -5.81
CA VAL A 445 -1.09 -0.30 -5.57
C VAL A 445 -0.56 -0.80 -4.22
N ALA A 446 0.69 -0.48 -3.87
CA ALA A 446 1.24 -0.89 -2.57
C ALA A 446 0.47 -0.27 -1.39
N ALA A 447 0.01 0.98 -1.52
CA ALA A 447 -0.86 1.60 -0.52
C ALA A 447 -2.22 0.88 -0.46
N ALA A 448 -2.87 0.64 -1.60
CA ALA A 448 -4.14 -0.07 -1.67
C ALA A 448 -4.10 -1.48 -1.05
N MET A 449 -3.01 -2.22 -1.27
CA MET A 449 -2.79 -3.53 -0.64
C MET A 449 -2.73 -3.46 0.90
N MET A 450 -2.34 -2.31 1.45
CA MET A 450 -2.27 -2.09 2.90
C MET A 450 -3.57 -1.53 3.50
N GLU A 451 -4.56 -1.18 2.69
CA GLU A 451 -5.88 -0.78 3.20
C GLU A 451 -6.49 -1.93 4.02
N PRO A 452 -7.05 -1.66 5.21
CA PRO A 452 -7.74 -2.68 5.98
C PRO A 452 -8.91 -3.30 5.19
N PRO A 453 -9.11 -4.64 5.28
CA PRO A 453 -8.40 -5.57 6.16
C PRO A 453 -7.10 -6.17 5.57
N GLY A 454 -6.81 -5.93 4.29
CA GLY A 454 -5.71 -6.55 3.55
C GLY A 454 -4.33 -6.32 4.19
N GLY A 455 -4.03 -5.10 4.61
CA GLY A 455 -2.75 -4.77 5.25
C GLY A 455 -2.45 -5.60 6.50
N THR A 456 -3.44 -5.77 7.39
CA THR A 456 -3.29 -6.58 8.61
C THR A 456 -3.05 -8.06 8.32
N ALA A 457 -3.52 -8.56 7.17
CA ALA A 457 -3.32 -9.95 6.78
C ALA A 457 -1.97 -10.19 6.07
N LEU A 458 -1.33 -9.13 5.56
CA LEU A 458 -0.07 -9.18 4.83
C LEU A 458 1.15 -8.94 5.72
N VAL A 459 0.98 -8.25 6.85
CA VAL A 459 2.01 -7.90 7.84
C VAL A 459 1.88 -8.80 9.05
#